data_AF-A0A7W8BRZ0-F1
#
_entry.id   AF-A0A7W8BRZ0-F1
#
_cell.length_a   1.000
_cell.length_b   1.000
_cell.length_c   1.000
_cell.angle_alpha   90.00
_cell.angle_beta   90.00
_cell.angle_gamma   90.00
#
_symmetry.space_group_name_H-M   'P 1'
#
loop_
_entity.id
_entity.type
_entity.pdbx_description
1 polymer ?
#
loop_
_entity_poly.entity_id
_entity_poly.type
_entity_poly.pdbx_seq_one_letter_code
_entity_poly.pdbx_strand_id
1 'polypeptide(L)'
;MLEPTYQADVVVVGAGIAGLSAARRLTSAGVTTMVLEAAHEVGGRMATEKVDGFRLDRIGRLLSTAYPELRLTPGLDGLALSLFAPGVLLHSDGRHHRAGVQPGTRGARGALHAVRALASAPRPGPGPRRPVAVPGRQVSVPRSRTGAPLGTAVDQARLGAAFTKLAGTPVERLLARPEMPAAEALVARGLPARTIDGFLRPLLSALLCDPDLTTSSRSADLALRAFASGRLCLPEGGAEALPQQLARTLPPGTVHTGVRVTSVSTNSVTTAEHGEFRCGAVLIATGARAAAELLPGLRVPGFHPVTVVHHTADEPPATGASLLLDADRGGPVAHTAVVSRVDPSRAPAGRTLVTSTVLGPHTPDIDTAVRVHLARLYGMSTARWETLGVHHTAEAVPAMRPPHDPRRTVRLLAGLYVCGDHRDTGTVQGALHSAHRASAAILADLGVGRPLHTADPVPTARAA
;
A
#
# COMPACT_ATOMS: atom_id res chain seq x y z
N MET A 1 -30.19 20.93 33.03
CA MET A 1 -28.95 20.47 32.35
C MET A 1 -29.43 19.69 31.14
N LEU A 2 -29.24 20.21 29.93
CA LEU A 2 -29.71 19.53 28.71
C LEU A 2 -28.93 18.22 28.58
N GLU A 3 -29.65 17.10 28.50
CA GLU A 3 -29.07 15.80 28.15
C GLU A 3 -28.31 15.95 26.83
N PRO A 4 -27.05 15.48 26.74
CA PRO A 4 -26.31 15.55 25.49
C PRO A 4 -27.03 14.71 24.43
N THR A 5 -27.26 15.30 23.26
CA THR A 5 -28.04 14.68 22.17
C THR A 5 -27.38 13.41 21.62
N TYR A 6 -26.09 13.18 21.90
CA TYR A 6 -25.32 12.04 21.41
C TYR A 6 -24.44 11.43 22.52
N GLN A 7 -24.64 10.13 22.79
CA GLN A 7 -23.88 9.36 23.76
C GLN A 7 -23.52 7.99 23.18
N ALA A 8 -22.24 7.61 23.29
CA ALA A 8 -21.71 6.31 22.89
C ALA A 8 -20.65 5.84 23.89
N ASP A 9 -20.32 4.55 23.93
CA ASP A 9 -19.18 4.08 24.71
C ASP A 9 -17.87 4.56 24.08
N VAL A 10 -17.79 4.52 22.74
CA VAL A 10 -16.61 4.94 21.97
C VAL A 10 -16.99 5.81 20.79
N VAL A 11 -16.28 6.93 20.62
CA VAL A 11 -16.31 7.73 19.39
C VAL A 11 -15.03 7.51 18.59
N VAL A 12 -15.15 7.09 17.34
CA VAL A 12 -14.06 6.94 16.39
C VAL A 12 -14.05 8.14 15.45
N VAL A 13 -12.92 8.82 15.34
CA VAL A 13 -12.73 9.98 14.46
C VAL A 13 -12.02 9.54 13.18
N GLY A 14 -12.74 9.53 12.06
CA GLY A 14 -12.29 9.13 10.72
C GLY A 14 -12.87 7.79 10.28
N ALA A 15 -13.58 7.77 9.14
CA ALA A 15 -14.13 6.58 8.50
C ALA A 15 -13.22 6.06 7.37
N GLY A 16 -11.90 6.17 7.57
CA GLY A 16 -10.92 5.42 6.79
C GLY A 16 -10.90 3.95 7.18
N ILE A 17 -10.06 3.15 6.50
CA ILE A 17 -9.95 1.71 6.74
C ILE A 17 -9.64 1.35 8.20
N ALA A 18 -8.76 2.10 8.86
CA ALA A 18 -8.43 1.87 10.27
C ALA A 18 -9.64 2.13 11.19
N GLY A 19 -10.36 3.22 10.98
CA GLY A 19 -11.50 3.59 11.82
C GLY A 19 -12.68 2.64 11.66
N LEU A 20 -13.04 2.29 10.43
CA LEU A 20 -14.11 1.34 10.15
C LEU A 20 -13.80 -0.07 10.68
N SER A 21 -12.55 -0.52 10.56
CA SER A 21 -12.12 -1.80 11.12
C SER A 21 -12.20 -1.82 12.65
N ALA A 22 -11.75 -0.73 13.31
CA ALA A 22 -11.86 -0.59 14.75
C ALA A 22 -13.33 -0.55 15.21
N ALA A 23 -14.16 0.25 14.54
CA ALA A 23 -15.58 0.36 14.84
C ALA A 23 -16.32 -0.98 14.73
N ARG A 24 -16.00 -1.76 13.68
CA ARG A 24 -16.57 -3.11 13.49
C ARG A 24 -16.19 -4.04 14.63
N ARG A 25 -14.93 -4.00 15.07
CA ARG A 25 -14.46 -4.81 16.19
C ARG A 25 -15.09 -4.40 17.52
N LEU A 26 -15.19 -3.10 17.80
CA LEU A 26 -15.83 -2.57 19.01
C LEU A 26 -17.32 -2.93 19.06
N THR A 27 -18.05 -2.68 17.97
CA THR A 27 -19.46 -3.05 17.83
C THR A 27 -19.67 -4.55 18.01
N SER A 28 -18.81 -5.38 17.41
CA SER A 28 -18.91 -6.85 17.55
C SER A 28 -18.67 -7.34 18.98
N ALA A 29 -18.04 -6.52 19.83
CA ALA A 29 -17.84 -6.79 21.25
C ALA A 29 -18.96 -6.19 22.13
N GLY A 30 -20.03 -5.67 21.54
CA GLY A 30 -21.17 -5.08 22.27
C GLY A 30 -20.93 -3.64 22.74
N VAL A 31 -19.89 -2.97 22.26
CA VAL A 31 -19.56 -1.58 22.61
C VAL A 31 -20.31 -0.62 21.68
N THR A 32 -21.11 0.27 22.25
CA THR A 32 -21.85 1.30 21.50
C THR A 32 -20.84 2.25 20.87
N THR A 33 -20.77 2.25 19.54
CA THR A 33 -19.73 2.97 18.80
C THR A 33 -20.35 3.95 17.81
N MET A 34 -19.81 5.17 17.74
CA MET A 34 -20.10 6.14 16.68
C MET A 34 -18.82 6.45 15.89
N VAL A 35 -18.92 6.56 14.56
CA VAL A 35 -17.82 6.95 13.68
C VAL A 35 -18.14 8.30 13.07
N LEU A 36 -17.26 9.28 13.24
CA LEU A 36 -17.42 10.63 12.70
C LEU A 36 -16.43 10.84 11.55
N GLU A 37 -16.92 11.16 10.37
CA GLU A 37 -16.11 11.41 9.17
C GLU A 37 -16.41 12.81 8.62
N ALA A 38 -15.35 13.57 8.35
CA ALA A 38 -15.47 14.93 7.86
C ALA A 38 -15.94 14.97 6.39
N ALA A 39 -15.53 14.01 5.57
CA ALA A 39 -15.99 13.87 4.20
C ALA A 39 -17.45 13.39 4.13
N HIS A 40 -18.11 13.64 2.99
CA HIS A 40 -19.46 13.14 2.72
C HIS A 40 -19.52 11.63 2.41
N GLU A 41 -18.37 10.98 2.29
CA GLU A 41 -18.24 9.56 1.99
C GLU A 41 -17.15 8.92 2.86
N VAL A 42 -17.27 7.61 3.08
CA VAL A 42 -16.27 6.82 3.81
C VAL A 42 -15.09 6.43 2.90
N GLY A 43 -14.00 5.96 3.52
CA GLY A 43 -12.89 5.30 2.83
C GLY A 43 -11.58 6.08 2.78
N GLY A 44 -11.63 7.40 2.99
CA GLY A 44 -10.44 8.24 3.06
C GLY A 44 -9.52 8.06 1.85
N ARG A 45 -8.25 7.69 2.10
CA ARG A 45 -7.23 7.47 1.06
C ARG A 45 -7.52 6.30 0.10
N MET A 46 -8.48 5.44 0.43
CA MET A 46 -8.91 4.34 -0.44
C MET A 46 -10.12 4.71 -1.31
N ALA A 47 -10.45 6.00 -1.47
CA ALA A 47 -11.55 6.41 -2.33
C ALA A 47 -11.29 6.07 -3.81
N THR A 48 -12.40 5.75 -4.50
CA THR A 48 -12.44 5.49 -5.94
C THR A 48 -13.43 6.46 -6.58
N GLU A 49 -12.96 7.26 -7.53
CA GLU A 49 -13.79 8.16 -8.32
C GLU A 49 -14.49 7.40 -9.46
N LYS A 50 -15.71 7.79 -9.81
CA LYS A 50 -16.46 7.21 -10.93
C LYS A 50 -16.68 8.27 -11.98
N VAL A 51 -16.16 8.03 -13.18
CA VAL A 51 -16.23 8.96 -14.32
C VAL A 51 -16.59 8.17 -15.55
N ASP A 52 -17.71 8.47 -16.21
CA ASP A 52 -18.14 7.81 -17.45
C ASP A 52 -18.14 6.26 -17.40
N GLY A 53 -18.51 5.70 -16.24
CA GLY A 53 -18.50 4.25 -15.99
C GLY A 53 -17.12 3.65 -15.68
N PHE A 54 -16.04 4.44 -15.70
CA PHE A 54 -14.73 4.06 -15.20
C PHE A 54 -14.65 4.21 -13.67
N ARG A 55 -13.74 3.45 -13.06
CA ARG A 55 -13.48 3.47 -11.60
C ARG A 55 -12.01 3.76 -11.34
N LEU A 56 -11.72 4.96 -10.84
CA LEU A 56 -10.39 5.54 -10.74
C LEU A 56 -9.92 5.61 -9.28
N ASP A 57 -8.91 4.83 -8.90
CA ASP A 57 -8.38 4.86 -7.53
C ASP A 57 -7.46 6.06 -7.31
N ARG A 58 -7.67 6.83 -6.24
CA ARG A 58 -6.90 8.06 -5.99
C ARG A 58 -5.41 7.85 -5.70
N ILE A 59 -5.02 6.72 -5.11
CA ILE A 59 -3.61 6.42 -4.74
C ILE A 59 -3.11 5.11 -5.38
N GLY A 60 -4.00 4.23 -5.84
CA GLY A 60 -3.63 3.01 -6.57
C GLY A 60 -2.70 2.06 -5.79
N ARG A 61 -2.85 1.96 -4.46
CA ARG A 61 -2.00 1.13 -3.60
C ARG A 61 -2.15 -0.35 -3.94
N LEU A 62 -1.02 -0.98 -4.28
CA LEU A 62 -0.94 -2.43 -4.48
C LEU A 62 -1.18 -3.18 -3.16
N LEU A 63 -2.09 -4.15 -3.18
CA LEU A 63 -2.28 -5.09 -2.08
C LEU A 63 -1.54 -6.40 -2.37
N SER A 64 -1.37 -7.23 -1.33
CA SER A 64 -0.88 -8.59 -1.48
C SER A 64 -1.81 -9.56 -0.80
N THR A 65 -2.08 -10.71 -1.44
CA THR A 65 -2.81 -11.82 -0.82
C THR A 65 -2.06 -12.43 0.38
N ALA A 66 -0.79 -12.06 0.59
CA ALA A 66 -0.02 -12.44 1.76
C ALA A 66 -0.36 -11.63 3.01
N TYR A 67 -1.15 -10.56 2.91
CA TYR A 67 -1.60 -9.78 4.05
C TYR A 67 -2.67 -10.56 4.81
N PRO A 68 -2.38 -11.13 5.99
CA PRO A 68 -3.34 -11.94 6.71
C PRO A 68 -4.58 -11.14 7.10
N GLU A 69 -4.45 -9.83 7.33
CA GLU A 69 -5.53 -8.92 7.74
C GLU A 69 -6.63 -8.80 6.69
N LEU A 70 -6.34 -9.02 5.40
CA LEU A 70 -7.39 -9.08 4.37
C LEU A 70 -8.35 -10.27 4.56
N ARG A 71 -7.92 -11.31 5.28
CA ARG A 71 -8.72 -12.50 5.60
C ARG A 71 -9.17 -12.56 7.05
N LEU A 72 -8.36 -12.04 7.98
CA LEU A 72 -8.59 -12.17 9.42
C LEU A 72 -9.37 -10.99 10.01
N THR A 73 -9.50 -9.88 9.30
CA THR A 73 -10.26 -8.73 9.79
C THR A 73 -11.75 -9.03 9.66
N PRO A 74 -12.52 -9.05 10.77
CA PRO A 74 -13.96 -9.27 10.72
C PRO A 74 -14.65 -8.23 9.84
N GLY A 75 -15.57 -8.69 8.97
CA GLY A 75 -16.27 -7.81 8.04
C GLY A 75 -15.58 -7.63 6.68
N LEU A 76 -14.35 -8.15 6.51
CA LEU A 76 -13.72 -8.31 5.19
C LEU A 76 -13.93 -9.71 4.60
N ASP A 77 -14.75 -10.54 5.25
CA ASP A 77 -15.12 -11.87 4.77
C ASP A 77 -15.72 -11.78 3.37
N GLY A 78 -15.21 -12.60 2.44
CA GLY A 78 -15.69 -12.63 1.05
C GLY A 78 -15.28 -11.43 0.20
N LEU A 79 -14.38 -10.55 0.66
CA LEU A 79 -13.82 -9.47 -0.17
C LEU A 79 -13.23 -10.05 -1.46
N ALA A 80 -13.82 -9.68 -2.60
CA ALA A 80 -13.33 -10.10 -3.90
C ALA A 80 -12.03 -9.36 -4.26
N LEU A 81 -11.01 -10.14 -4.63
CA LEU A 81 -9.69 -9.64 -5.00
C LEU A 81 -9.35 -10.03 -6.43
N SER A 82 -9.12 -9.02 -7.26
CA SER A 82 -8.65 -9.15 -8.62
C SER A 82 -7.13 -9.25 -8.63
N LEU A 83 -6.60 -10.37 -9.15
CA LEU A 83 -5.19 -10.71 -9.00
C LEU A 83 -4.38 -10.32 -10.24
N PHE A 84 -3.27 -9.61 -10.05
CA PHE A 84 -2.29 -9.39 -11.11
C PHE A 84 -1.66 -10.71 -11.56
N ALA A 85 -1.27 -10.83 -12.83
CA ALA A 85 -0.50 -11.97 -13.32
C ALA A 85 0.73 -12.23 -12.43
N PRO A 86 1.14 -13.50 -12.21
CA PRO A 86 2.26 -13.81 -11.34
C PRO A 86 3.56 -13.09 -11.71
N GLY A 87 4.23 -12.54 -10.69
CA GLY A 87 5.43 -11.72 -10.83
C GLY A 87 5.12 -10.30 -11.32
N VAL A 88 6.07 -9.73 -12.05
CA VAL A 88 5.99 -8.39 -12.67
C VAL A 88 6.63 -8.45 -14.06
N LEU A 89 6.31 -7.48 -14.92
CA LEU A 89 7.07 -7.19 -16.12
C LEU A 89 8.04 -6.04 -15.83
N LEU A 90 9.24 -6.14 -16.36
CA LEU A 90 10.27 -5.11 -16.32
C LEU A 90 10.46 -4.58 -17.74
N HIS A 91 10.29 -3.29 -17.94
CA HIS A 91 10.77 -2.63 -19.15
C HIS A 91 12.26 -2.32 -18.99
N SER A 92 13.09 -2.88 -19.87
CA SER A 92 14.52 -2.55 -19.96
C SER A 92 15.03 -2.64 -21.38
N ASP A 93 15.84 -1.67 -21.81
CA ASP A 93 16.43 -1.57 -23.16
C ASP A 93 15.38 -1.75 -24.29
N GLY A 94 14.18 -1.20 -24.09
CA GLY A 94 13.06 -1.27 -25.03
C GLY A 94 12.37 -2.63 -25.12
N ARG A 95 12.59 -3.53 -24.16
CA ARG A 95 12.00 -4.88 -24.10
C ARG A 95 11.34 -5.16 -22.76
N HIS A 96 10.36 -6.05 -22.76
CA HIS A 96 9.74 -6.55 -21.53
C HIS A 96 10.38 -7.86 -21.07
N HIS A 97 10.69 -7.93 -19.80
CA HIS A 97 11.24 -9.12 -19.14
C HIS A 97 10.35 -9.51 -17.96
N ARG A 98 9.92 -10.78 -17.90
CA ARG A 98 9.16 -11.28 -16.76
C ARG A 98 10.10 -11.57 -15.59
N ALA A 99 9.74 -11.07 -14.41
CA ALA A 99 10.50 -11.25 -13.17
C ALA A 99 9.57 -11.63 -12.00
N GLY A 100 10.11 -12.29 -10.97
CA GLY A 100 9.37 -12.68 -9.76
C GLY A 100 9.16 -14.19 -9.60
N VAL A 101 8.51 -14.58 -8.50
CA VAL A 101 8.35 -15.99 -8.13
C VAL A 101 7.30 -16.64 -9.03
N GLN A 102 7.73 -17.60 -9.86
CA GLN A 102 6.82 -18.42 -10.67
C GLN A 102 6.18 -19.50 -9.78
N PRO A 103 4.85 -19.61 -9.71
CA PRO A 103 4.20 -20.74 -9.07
C PRO A 103 4.50 -22.01 -9.89
N GLY A 104 5.34 -22.91 -9.37
CA GLY A 104 5.63 -24.20 -10.01
C GLY A 104 7.10 -24.64 -9.97
N THR A 105 8.05 -23.75 -9.70
CA THR A 105 9.50 -24.09 -9.63
C THR A 105 9.92 -24.58 -8.24
N ARG A 106 9.13 -25.45 -7.59
CA ARG A 106 9.52 -26.11 -6.34
C ARG A 106 10.48 -27.29 -6.57
N GLY A 107 11.56 -27.08 -7.31
CA GLY A 107 12.60 -28.11 -7.48
C GLY A 107 13.73 -27.72 -8.42
N ALA A 108 14.93 -28.29 -8.19
CA ALA A 108 16.13 -28.10 -8.99
C ALA A 108 15.91 -28.36 -10.50
N ARG A 109 14.95 -29.22 -10.85
CA ARG A 109 14.55 -29.52 -12.24
C ARG A 109 13.86 -28.34 -12.96
N GLY A 110 13.11 -27.49 -12.25
CA GLY A 110 12.46 -26.32 -12.84
C GLY A 110 13.47 -25.22 -13.20
N ALA A 111 14.50 -25.04 -12.37
CA ALA A 111 15.63 -24.16 -12.68
C ALA A 111 16.42 -24.67 -13.92
N LEU A 112 16.63 -25.98 -14.04
CA LEU A 112 17.25 -26.58 -15.23
C LEU A 112 16.43 -26.41 -16.51
N HIS A 113 15.10 -26.48 -16.43
CA HIS A 113 14.22 -26.22 -17.58
C HIS A 113 14.25 -24.75 -18.02
N ALA A 114 14.27 -23.81 -17.09
CA ALA A 114 14.44 -22.38 -17.42
C ALA A 114 15.81 -22.09 -18.05
N VAL A 115 16.88 -22.70 -17.53
CA VAL A 115 18.24 -22.63 -18.10
C VAL A 115 18.29 -23.24 -19.52
N ARG A 116 17.66 -24.40 -19.73
CA ARG A 116 17.61 -25.06 -21.05
C ARG A 116 16.79 -24.26 -22.07
N ALA A 117 15.63 -23.73 -21.68
CA ALA A 117 14.79 -22.92 -22.57
C ALA A 117 15.51 -21.64 -23.04
N LEU A 118 16.31 -21.03 -22.16
CA LEU A 118 17.15 -19.87 -22.47
C LEU A 118 18.38 -20.23 -23.33
N ALA A 119 18.93 -21.44 -23.18
CA ALA A 119 20.04 -21.94 -24.01
C ALA A 119 19.60 -22.29 -25.44
N SER A 120 18.32 -22.61 -25.65
CA SER A 120 17.72 -22.91 -26.95
C SER A 120 17.16 -21.68 -27.70
N ALA A 121 17.21 -20.49 -27.11
CA ALA A 121 16.78 -19.27 -27.77
C ALA A 121 17.82 -18.81 -28.83
N PRO A 122 17.42 -18.43 -30.06
CA PRO A 122 18.36 -18.00 -31.09
C PRO A 122 19.12 -16.75 -30.65
N ARG A 123 20.45 -16.75 -30.82
CA ARG A 123 21.28 -15.57 -30.61
C ARG A 123 20.98 -14.51 -31.68
N PRO A 124 20.72 -13.23 -31.34
CA PRO A 124 20.66 -12.19 -32.34
C PRO A 124 22.07 -11.93 -32.88
N GLY A 125 22.22 -12.01 -34.21
CA GLY A 125 23.44 -11.61 -34.90
C GLY A 125 23.69 -10.10 -34.78
N PRO A 126 24.94 -9.64 -34.96
CA PRO A 126 25.29 -8.23 -34.84
C PRO A 126 24.64 -7.42 -35.97
N GLY A 127 23.70 -6.53 -35.63
CA GLY A 127 23.13 -5.56 -36.57
C GLY A 127 24.13 -4.47 -36.97
N PRO A 128 23.99 -3.84 -38.14
CA PRO A 128 24.99 -2.95 -38.70
C PRO A 128 25.09 -1.62 -37.92
N ARG A 129 26.32 -1.11 -37.80
CA ARG A 129 26.67 0.15 -37.15
C ARG A 129 26.38 1.33 -38.08
N ARG A 130 25.70 2.38 -37.59
CA ARG A 130 25.66 3.70 -38.22
C ARG A 130 26.46 4.71 -37.37
N PRO A 131 27.39 5.49 -37.97
CA PRO A 131 28.06 6.58 -37.26
C PRO A 131 27.21 7.85 -37.27
N VAL A 132 27.16 8.55 -36.13
CA VAL A 132 26.65 9.92 -36.03
C VAL A 132 27.80 10.77 -35.48
N ALA A 133 28.14 11.84 -36.21
CA ALA A 133 29.16 12.80 -35.81
C ALA A 133 28.50 14.04 -35.18
N VAL A 134 28.97 14.46 -34.01
CA VAL A 134 28.79 15.83 -33.48
C VAL A 134 30.10 16.24 -32.77
N PRO A 135 30.64 17.46 -32.98
CA PRO A 135 31.89 17.91 -32.37
C PRO A 135 31.67 18.63 -31.03
N GLY A 136 32.59 18.42 -30.09
CA GLY A 136 32.81 19.31 -28.94
C GLY A 136 32.36 18.74 -27.58
N ARG A 137 33.33 18.21 -26.82
CA ARG A 137 33.29 17.81 -25.40
C ARG A 137 32.68 16.44 -25.10
N GLN A 138 33.57 15.44 -25.09
CA GLN A 138 33.28 14.07 -24.63
C GLN A 138 33.24 14.01 -23.10
N VAL A 139 32.07 13.69 -22.53
CA VAL A 139 31.99 12.97 -21.26
C VAL A 139 31.54 11.56 -21.61
N SER A 140 32.43 10.60 -21.40
CA SER A 140 32.17 9.18 -21.60
C SER A 140 31.27 8.64 -20.48
N VAL A 141 29.96 8.62 -20.71
CA VAL A 141 29.06 7.77 -19.91
C VAL A 141 29.18 6.34 -20.46
N PRO A 142 29.47 5.32 -19.63
CA PRO A 142 29.58 3.95 -20.12
C PRO A 142 28.22 3.51 -20.68
N ARG A 143 28.18 3.04 -21.93
CA ARG A 143 27.01 2.34 -22.50
C ARG A 143 26.66 1.16 -21.58
N SER A 144 25.41 1.07 -21.13
CA SER A 144 24.90 -0.12 -20.44
C SER A 144 25.14 -1.34 -21.33
N ARG A 145 25.68 -2.39 -20.72
CA ARG A 145 25.91 -3.67 -21.39
C ARG A 145 24.57 -4.29 -21.75
N THR A 146 24.37 -4.59 -23.03
CA THR A 146 23.21 -5.33 -23.55
C THR A 146 23.04 -6.65 -22.80
N GLY A 147 21.97 -6.77 -22.00
CA GLY A 147 21.65 -7.98 -21.25
C GLY A 147 20.34 -7.83 -20.48
N ALA A 148 19.63 -8.93 -20.26
CA ALA A 148 18.39 -8.91 -19.48
C ALA A 148 18.60 -8.27 -18.09
N PRO A 149 17.62 -7.53 -17.54
CA PRO A 149 17.77 -6.77 -16.29
C PRO A 149 18.12 -7.66 -15.08
N LEU A 150 17.72 -8.93 -15.10
CA LEU A 150 18.05 -9.92 -14.08
C LEU A 150 19.42 -10.61 -14.30
N GLY A 151 20.09 -10.30 -15.42
CA GLY A 151 21.20 -10.98 -16.08
C GLY A 151 21.14 -12.51 -16.15
N THR A 152 22.26 -13.19 -15.87
CA THR A 152 22.45 -14.62 -16.15
C THR A 152 21.43 -15.53 -15.44
N ALA A 153 21.21 -16.73 -15.99
CA ALA A 153 20.30 -17.71 -15.40
C ALA A 153 20.69 -18.13 -13.97
N VAL A 154 21.98 -18.10 -13.64
CA VAL A 154 22.48 -18.39 -12.28
C VAL A 154 22.00 -17.32 -11.30
N ASP A 155 22.02 -16.05 -11.70
CA ASP A 155 21.57 -14.96 -10.85
C ASP A 155 20.06 -14.97 -10.65
N GLN A 156 19.31 -15.35 -11.69
CA GLN A 156 17.86 -15.59 -11.57
C GLN A 156 17.55 -16.74 -10.60
N ALA A 157 18.31 -17.84 -10.64
CA ALA A 157 18.15 -18.95 -9.70
C ALA A 157 18.48 -18.55 -8.26
N ARG A 158 19.58 -17.79 -8.05
CA ARG A 158 19.95 -17.24 -6.74
C ARG A 158 18.87 -16.31 -6.18
N LEU A 159 18.33 -15.43 -7.02
CA LEU A 159 17.24 -14.54 -6.66
C LEU A 159 15.97 -15.32 -6.29
N GLY A 160 15.63 -16.35 -7.07
CA GLY A 160 14.52 -17.25 -6.76
C GLY A 160 14.68 -17.93 -5.39
N ALA A 161 15.85 -18.50 -5.12
CA ALA A 161 16.16 -19.11 -3.83
C ALA A 161 16.12 -18.10 -2.67
N ALA A 162 16.60 -16.87 -2.90
CA ALA A 162 16.51 -15.79 -1.92
C ALA A 162 15.06 -15.44 -1.59
N PHE A 163 14.17 -15.35 -2.59
CA PHE A 163 12.74 -15.12 -2.36
C PHE A 163 12.06 -16.29 -1.64
N THR A 164 12.38 -17.54 -1.98
CA THR A 164 11.85 -18.71 -1.26
C THR A 164 12.26 -18.68 0.21
N LYS A 165 13.54 -18.39 0.50
CA LYS A 165 14.04 -18.23 1.86
C LYS A 165 13.32 -17.10 2.59
N LEU A 166 13.15 -15.95 1.93
CA LEU A 166 12.50 -14.78 2.50
C LEU A 166 11.02 -15.05 2.82
N ALA A 167 10.29 -15.68 1.91
CA ALA A 167 8.89 -16.09 2.09
C ALA A 167 8.72 -17.00 3.32
N GLY A 168 9.65 -17.92 3.56
CA GLY A 168 9.67 -18.81 4.71
C GLY A 168 10.24 -18.21 6.00
N THR A 169 10.76 -16.97 5.97
CA THR A 169 11.35 -16.35 7.17
C THR A 169 10.23 -15.79 8.08
N PRO A 170 10.22 -16.10 9.39
CA PRO A 170 9.29 -15.51 10.35
C PRO A 170 9.43 -13.98 10.44
N VAL A 171 8.32 -13.28 10.64
CA VAL A 171 8.28 -11.81 10.69
C VAL A 171 9.18 -11.26 11.80
N GLU A 172 9.18 -11.91 12.96
CA GLU A 172 9.96 -11.53 14.15
C GLU A 172 11.46 -11.53 13.84
N ARG A 173 11.92 -12.50 13.03
CA ARG A 173 13.33 -12.57 12.60
C ARG A 173 13.69 -11.45 11.64
N LEU A 174 12.76 -10.98 10.81
CA LEU A 174 12.99 -9.84 9.92
C LEU A 174 13.06 -8.53 10.74
N LEU A 175 12.15 -8.37 11.69
CA LEU A 175 12.11 -7.19 12.58
C LEU A 175 13.31 -7.12 13.53
N ALA A 176 13.94 -8.25 13.86
CA ALA A 176 15.14 -8.29 14.70
C ALA A 176 16.45 -7.95 13.96
N ARG A 177 16.44 -7.84 12.62
CA ARG A 177 17.67 -7.54 11.84
C ARG A 177 18.20 -6.14 12.13
N PRO A 178 19.50 -5.87 11.96
CA PRO A 178 20.03 -4.51 11.96
C PRO A 178 19.28 -3.63 10.97
N GLU A 179 18.96 -2.42 11.39
CA GLU A 179 18.16 -1.48 10.62
C GLU A 179 19.03 -0.43 9.94
N MET A 180 18.81 -0.21 8.66
CA MET A 180 19.45 0.82 7.85
C MET A 180 18.52 1.17 6.68
N PRO A 181 18.81 2.21 5.87
CA PRO A 181 18.05 2.48 4.67
C PRO A 181 18.04 1.27 3.73
N ALA A 182 16.90 0.98 3.10
CA ALA A 182 16.74 -0.19 2.25
C ALA A 182 17.73 -0.19 1.07
N ALA A 183 18.05 0.98 0.50
CA ALA A 183 19.10 1.11 -0.51
C ALA A 183 20.44 0.52 -0.04
N GLU A 184 20.89 0.92 1.16
CA GLU A 184 22.15 0.47 1.75
C GLU A 184 22.10 -1.03 2.08
N ALA A 185 20.97 -1.50 2.61
CA ALA A 185 20.78 -2.91 2.95
C ALA A 185 20.82 -3.85 1.73
N LEU A 186 20.42 -3.38 0.54
CA LEU A 186 20.54 -4.18 -0.69
C LEU A 186 22.00 -4.36 -1.08
N VAL A 187 22.81 -3.30 -0.96
CA VAL A 187 24.25 -3.32 -1.25
C VAL A 187 25.00 -4.16 -0.21
N ALA A 188 24.72 -3.97 1.08
CA ALA A 188 25.35 -4.69 2.17
C ALA A 188 25.14 -6.22 2.13
N ARG A 189 24.06 -6.68 1.46
CA ARG A 189 23.79 -8.11 1.24
C ARG A 189 24.61 -8.73 0.09
N GLY A 190 25.48 -7.96 -0.57
CA GLY A 190 26.33 -8.44 -1.66
C GLY A 190 25.57 -8.83 -2.92
N LEU A 191 24.37 -8.28 -3.13
CA LEU A 191 23.59 -8.57 -4.33
C LEU A 191 24.22 -7.89 -5.55
N PRO A 192 24.21 -8.53 -6.74
CA PRO A 192 24.76 -7.92 -7.95
C PRO A 192 24.07 -6.59 -8.26
N ALA A 193 24.84 -5.54 -8.59
CA ALA A 193 24.32 -4.20 -8.86
C ALA A 193 23.19 -4.21 -9.91
N ARG A 194 23.35 -4.98 -10.99
CA ARG A 194 22.30 -5.19 -12.01
C ARG A 194 20.98 -5.77 -11.45
N THR A 195 21.04 -6.67 -10.47
CA THR A 195 19.84 -7.23 -9.82
C THR A 195 19.20 -6.19 -8.90
N ILE A 196 20.03 -5.38 -8.23
CA ILE A 196 19.55 -4.27 -7.40
C ILE A 196 18.85 -3.25 -8.30
N ASP A 197 19.54 -2.69 -9.29
CA ASP A 197 19.05 -1.56 -10.07
C ASP A 197 18.02 -1.98 -11.13
N GLY A 198 18.20 -3.13 -11.78
CA GLY A 198 17.31 -3.60 -12.83
C GLY A 198 16.03 -4.29 -12.34
N PHE A 199 15.93 -4.62 -11.05
CA PHE A 199 14.75 -5.32 -10.54
C PHE A 199 14.35 -4.96 -9.11
N LEU A 200 15.23 -5.14 -8.12
CA LEU A 200 14.84 -4.98 -6.71
C LEU A 200 14.48 -3.54 -6.38
N ARG A 201 15.17 -2.57 -6.96
CA ARG A 201 14.89 -1.15 -6.78
C ARG A 201 13.56 -0.76 -7.41
N PRO A 202 13.28 -0.99 -8.71
CA PRO A 202 11.97 -0.75 -9.29
C PRO A 202 10.83 -1.42 -8.53
N LEU A 203 11.01 -2.68 -8.12
CA LEU A 203 10.01 -3.43 -7.35
C LEU A 203 9.75 -2.79 -5.99
N LEU A 204 10.79 -2.54 -5.20
CA LEU A 204 10.64 -1.93 -3.88
C LEU A 204 10.09 -0.51 -3.96
N SER A 205 10.51 0.28 -4.95
CA SER A 205 9.94 1.62 -5.17
C SER A 205 8.44 1.54 -5.46
N ALA A 206 7.97 0.57 -6.24
CA ALA A 206 6.55 0.35 -6.45
C ALA A 206 5.81 -0.10 -5.18
N LEU A 207 6.38 -1.03 -4.40
CA LEU A 207 5.74 -1.58 -3.20
C LEU A 207 5.72 -0.58 -2.02
N LEU A 208 6.76 0.23 -1.89
CA LEU A 208 6.94 1.16 -0.77
C LEU A 208 6.55 2.61 -1.10
N CYS A 209 6.35 2.93 -2.39
CA CYS A 209 6.23 4.31 -2.89
C CYS A 209 7.45 5.19 -2.56
N ASP A 210 8.63 4.58 -2.50
CA ASP A 210 9.88 5.25 -2.11
C ASP A 210 10.94 5.04 -3.22
N PRO A 211 11.15 6.03 -4.11
CA PRO A 211 12.09 5.89 -5.23
C PRO A 211 13.55 5.78 -4.77
N ASP A 212 13.89 6.42 -3.66
CA ASP A 212 15.25 6.47 -3.12
C ASP A 212 15.55 5.32 -2.15
N LEU A 213 14.53 4.56 -1.76
CA LEU A 213 14.61 3.45 -0.80
C LEU A 213 15.22 3.88 0.54
N THR A 214 14.79 5.06 1.01
CA THR A 214 15.12 5.59 2.36
C THR A 214 14.38 4.88 3.49
N THR A 215 13.33 4.15 3.15
CA THR A 215 12.55 3.28 4.04
C THR A 215 13.45 2.26 4.73
N SER A 216 13.10 1.92 5.97
CA SER A 216 13.71 0.87 6.78
C SER A 216 13.91 -0.43 6.00
N SER A 217 15.12 -1.00 6.10
CA SER A 217 15.45 -2.33 5.57
C SER A 217 14.51 -3.42 6.08
N ARG A 218 13.98 -3.29 7.30
CA ARG A 218 13.01 -4.22 7.89
C ARG A 218 11.67 -4.15 7.17
N SER A 219 11.17 -2.95 6.90
CA SER A 219 9.94 -2.74 6.12
C SER A 219 10.10 -3.21 4.67
N ALA A 220 11.26 -2.98 4.05
CA ALA A 220 11.57 -3.51 2.73
C ALA A 220 11.60 -5.04 2.69
N ASP A 221 12.17 -5.69 3.71
CA ASP A 221 12.17 -7.15 3.84
C ASP A 221 10.74 -7.70 4.00
N LEU A 222 9.87 -7.01 4.74
CA LEU A 222 8.46 -7.38 4.86
C LEU A 222 7.70 -7.24 3.53
N ALA A 223 7.94 -6.16 2.78
CA ALA A 223 7.34 -5.96 1.46
C ALA A 223 7.79 -7.05 0.46
N LEU A 224 9.09 -7.36 0.41
CA LEU A 224 9.62 -8.43 -0.44
C LEU A 224 9.13 -9.82 0.01
N ARG A 225 9.00 -10.05 1.32
CA ARG A 225 8.39 -11.28 1.85
C ARG A 225 6.95 -11.42 1.36
N ALA A 226 6.13 -10.37 1.50
CA ALA A 226 4.74 -10.38 1.05
C ALA A 226 4.61 -10.59 -0.46
N PHE A 227 5.50 -9.99 -1.25
CA PHE A 227 5.59 -10.23 -2.70
C PHE A 227 5.98 -11.69 -3.02
N ALA A 228 6.91 -12.28 -2.27
CA ALA A 228 7.38 -13.64 -2.49
C ALA A 228 6.38 -14.72 -2.05
N SER A 229 5.59 -14.44 -1.01
CA SER A 229 4.63 -15.40 -0.44
C SER A 229 3.21 -15.27 -1.00
N GLY A 230 2.92 -14.24 -1.81
CA GLY A 230 1.57 -13.93 -2.25
C GLY A 230 1.50 -13.46 -3.71
N ARG A 231 0.30 -13.03 -4.11
CA ARG A 231 0.00 -12.39 -5.39
C ARG A 231 -0.28 -10.92 -5.12
N LEU A 232 0.22 -10.03 -5.98
CA LEU A 232 -0.28 -8.66 -6.00
C LEU A 232 -1.74 -8.66 -6.42
N CYS A 233 -2.56 -7.80 -5.81
CA CYS A 233 -3.98 -7.73 -6.09
C CYS A 233 -4.56 -6.32 -5.91
N LEU A 234 -5.77 -6.14 -6.43
CA LEU A 234 -6.64 -4.99 -6.23
C LEU A 234 -7.98 -5.49 -5.67
N PRO A 235 -8.69 -4.71 -4.84
CA PRO A 235 -10.10 -5.00 -4.56
C PRO A 235 -10.91 -4.83 -5.85
N GLU A 236 -11.80 -5.78 -6.10
CA GLU A 236 -12.72 -5.73 -7.25
C GLU A 236 -13.61 -4.48 -7.14
N GLY A 237 -13.75 -3.73 -8.24
CA GLY A 237 -14.61 -2.56 -8.31
C GLY A 237 -14.03 -1.28 -7.70
N GLY A 238 -12.74 -1.27 -7.33
CA GLY A 238 -12.07 -0.08 -6.79
C GLY A 238 -11.51 -0.28 -5.39
N ALA A 239 -10.50 0.52 -5.03
CA ALA A 239 -9.94 0.54 -3.68
C ALA A 239 -11.02 0.79 -2.61
N GLU A 240 -12.09 1.52 -2.94
CA GLU A 240 -13.15 1.84 -2.00
C GLU A 240 -13.98 0.64 -1.55
N ALA A 241 -13.97 -0.46 -2.31
CA ALA A 241 -14.75 -1.65 -2.00
C ALA A 241 -14.42 -2.18 -0.60
N LEU A 242 -13.16 -2.05 -0.19
CA LEU A 242 -12.67 -2.53 1.10
C LEU A 242 -13.25 -1.73 2.30
N PRO A 243 -13.10 -0.39 2.39
CA PRO A 243 -13.77 0.37 3.45
C PRO A 243 -15.30 0.34 3.33
N GLN A 244 -15.88 0.34 2.13
CA GLN A 244 -17.34 0.25 1.98
C GLN A 244 -17.88 -1.08 2.53
N GLN A 245 -17.17 -2.19 2.32
CA GLN A 245 -17.59 -3.48 2.86
C GLN A 245 -17.62 -3.44 4.40
N LEU A 246 -16.59 -2.88 5.04
CA LEU A 246 -16.61 -2.71 6.49
C LEU A 246 -17.77 -1.82 6.95
N ALA A 247 -18.00 -0.69 6.29
CA ALA A 247 -19.09 0.21 6.63
C ALA A 247 -20.46 -0.48 6.54
N ARG A 248 -20.70 -1.31 5.52
CA ARG A 248 -21.95 -2.08 5.34
C ARG A 248 -22.18 -3.13 6.43
N THR A 249 -21.13 -3.58 7.11
CA THR A 249 -21.23 -4.54 8.22
C THR A 249 -21.48 -3.89 9.58
N LEU A 250 -21.50 -2.55 9.64
CA LEU A 250 -21.85 -1.81 10.86
C LEU A 250 -23.39 -1.64 10.95
N PRO A 251 -23.94 -1.58 12.17
CA PRO A 251 -25.33 -1.21 12.39
C PRO A 251 -25.68 0.12 11.69
N PRO A 252 -26.90 0.25 11.14
CA PRO A 252 -27.37 1.52 10.62
C PRO A 252 -27.26 2.63 11.66
N GLY A 253 -26.80 3.81 11.24
CA GLY A 253 -26.59 4.96 12.14
C GLY A 253 -25.27 4.95 12.92
N THR A 254 -24.41 3.95 12.77
CA THR A 254 -23.06 3.96 13.40
C THR A 254 -22.12 4.98 12.77
N VAL A 255 -22.22 5.24 11.46
CA VAL A 255 -21.30 6.13 10.73
C VAL A 255 -22.00 7.42 10.35
N HIS A 256 -21.39 8.55 10.71
CA HIS A 256 -21.86 9.90 10.43
C HIS A 256 -20.83 10.64 9.56
N THR A 257 -21.16 10.83 8.29
CA THR A 257 -20.37 11.59 7.31
C THR A 257 -20.73 13.07 7.34
N GLY A 258 -19.85 13.95 6.84
CA GLY A 258 -20.03 15.40 6.90
C GLY A 258 -19.84 15.98 8.31
N VAL A 259 -19.33 15.20 9.26
CA VAL A 259 -19.14 15.60 10.66
C VAL A 259 -17.65 15.84 10.90
N ARG A 260 -17.24 17.11 10.79
CA ARG A 260 -15.86 17.52 11.09
C ARG A 260 -15.64 17.70 12.58
N VAL A 261 -14.77 16.86 13.15
CA VAL A 261 -14.26 16.98 14.51
C VAL A 261 -13.23 18.10 14.59
N THR A 262 -13.32 18.93 15.63
CA THR A 262 -12.44 20.09 15.86
C THR A 262 -11.66 19.98 17.17
N SER A 263 -12.14 19.20 18.14
CA SER A 263 -11.46 18.95 19.40
C SER A 263 -11.83 17.58 19.96
N VAL A 264 -10.92 16.99 20.73
CA VAL A 264 -11.10 15.70 21.38
C VAL A 264 -10.61 15.77 22.83
N SER A 265 -11.31 15.07 23.71
CA SER A 265 -10.89 14.78 25.08
C SER A 265 -10.97 13.26 25.30
N THR A 266 -10.73 12.78 26.52
CA THR A 266 -10.92 11.35 26.84
C THR A 266 -12.38 10.91 26.86
N ASN A 267 -13.30 11.86 27.02
CA ASN A 267 -14.71 11.58 27.27
C ASN A 267 -15.66 12.37 26.37
N SER A 268 -15.14 13.17 25.44
CA SER A 268 -15.97 13.88 24.48
C SER A 268 -15.24 14.25 23.19
N VAL A 269 -16.04 14.48 22.16
CA VAL A 269 -15.61 14.97 20.85
C VAL A 269 -16.44 16.18 20.49
N THR A 270 -15.78 17.31 20.21
CA THR A 270 -16.43 18.53 19.72
C THR A 270 -16.34 18.58 18.21
N THR A 271 -17.44 18.98 17.57
CA THR A 271 -17.53 19.10 16.11
C THR A 271 -17.78 20.54 15.70
N ALA A 272 -17.49 20.86 14.44
CA ALA A 272 -17.69 22.21 13.91
C ALA A 272 -19.15 22.66 13.89
N GLU A 273 -20.08 21.74 13.58
CA GLU A 273 -21.46 22.07 13.23
C GLU A 273 -22.51 21.17 13.91
N HIS A 274 -22.08 20.11 14.62
CA HIS A 274 -22.97 19.06 15.14
C HIS A 274 -22.93 18.95 16.67
N GLY A 275 -22.36 19.95 17.35
CA GLY A 275 -22.25 19.99 18.81
C GLY A 275 -21.21 19.02 19.38
N GLU A 276 -21.44 18.59 20.62
CA GLU A 276 -20.57 17.70 21.39
C GLU A 276 -21.15 16.28 21.47
N PHE A 277 -20.27 15.30 21.28
CA PHE A 277 -20.57 13.87 21.42
C PHE A 277 -19.88 13.37 22.70
N ARG A 278 -20.64 12.88 23.68
CA ARG A 278 -20.07 12.30 24.91
C ARG A 278 -19.76 10.83 24.73
N CYS A 279 -18.64 10.41 25.32
CA CYS A 279 -18.23 9.01 25.28
C CYS A 279 -17.36 8.56 26.45
N GLY A 280 -17.15 7.24 26.57
CA GLY A 280 -16.20 6.66 27.51
C GLY A 280 -14.75 6.61 26.98
N ALA A 281 -14.58 6.65 25.65
CA ALA A 281 -13.28 6.74 25.00
C ALA A 281 -13.35 7.33 23.59
N VAL A 282 -12.25 7.94 23.16
CA VAL A 282 -12.06 8.45 21.80
C VAL A 282 -10.93 7.70 21.08
N LEU A 283 -11.20 7.25 19.86
CA LEU A 283 -10.20 6.69 18.96
C LEU A 283 -10.00 7.59 17.74
N ILE A 284 -8.81 8.16 17.59
CA ILE A 284 -8.45 8.94 16.41
C ILE A 284 -7.88 8.02 15.33
N ALA A 285 -8.59 7.92 14.21
CA ALA A 285 -8.28 7.05 13.08
C ALA A 285 -8.06 7.86 11.77
N THR A 286 -7.65 9.13 11.89
CA THR A 286 -7.39 10.04 10.78
C THR A 286 -5.96 9.88 10.21
N GLY A 287 -5.63 10.64 9.16
CA GLY A 287 -4.24 10.77 8.69
C GLY A 287 -3.35 11.43 9.74
N ALA A 288 -2.03 11.18 9.72
CA ALA A 288 -1.15 11.60 10.81
C ALA A 288 -1.14 13.13 11.05
N ARG A 289 -1.29 13.93 9.99
CA ARG A 289 -1.39 15.40 10.11
C ARG A 289 -2.67 15.82 10.82
N ALA A 290 -3.82 15.37 10.33
CA ALA A 290 -5.12 15.63 10.95
C ALA A 290 -5.19 15.11 12.41
N ALA A 291 -4.54 13.97 12.70
CA ALA A 291 -4.44 13.47 14.06
C ALA A 291 -3.63 14.40 14.97
N ALA A 292 -2.55 15.02 14.46
CA ALA A 292 -1.73 15.95 15.22
C ALA A 292 -2.39 17.33 15.44
N GLU A 293 -3.33 17.72 14.58
CA GLU A 293 -4.19 18.90 14.81
C GLU A 293 -5.11 18.68 16.02
N LEU A 294 -5.63 17.46 16.21
CA LEU A 294 -6.45 17.08 17.36
C LEU A 294 -5.62 16.72 18.60
N LEU A 295 -4.37 16.33 18.41
CA LEU A 295 -3.46 15.88 19.48
C LEU A 295 -2.12 16.62 19.41
N PRO A 296 -2.03 17.82 19.99
CA PRO A 296 -0.77 18.54 20.08
C PRO A 296 0.33 17.67 20.70
N GLY A 297 1.47 17.58 20.01
CA GLY A 297 2.61 16.73 20.42
C GLY A 297 2.63 15.33 19.79
N LEU A 298 1.62 14.94 19.01
CA LEU A 298 1.67 13.69 18.25
C LEU A 298 2.75 13.78 17.15
N ARG A 299 3.68 12.81 17.14
CA ARG A 299 4.73 12.73 16.10
C ARG A 299 4.12 12.51 14.71
N VAL A 300 4.32 13.47 13.81
CA VAL A 300 3.97 13.36 12.39
C VAL A 300 5.21 12.89 11.61
N PRO A 301 5.14 11.76 10.87
CA PRO A 301 6.23 11.34 9.99
C PRO A 301 6.33 12.24 8.76
N GLY A 302 7.46 12.17 8.03
CA GLY A 302 7.47 12.62 6.64
C GLY A 302 6.56 11.75 5.77
N PHE A 303 6.33 12.14 4.52
CA PHE A 303 5.49 11.38 3.58
C PHE A 303 6.18 11.22 2.23
N HIS A 304 5.84 10.13 1.54
CA HIS A 304 6.09 9.97 0.12
C HIS A 304 4.84 10.39 -0.65
N PRO A 305 4.90 11.49 -1.43
CA PRO A 305 3.80 11.91 -2.28
C PRO A 305 3.64 10.95 -3.46
N VAL A 306 2.39 10.76 -3.88
CA VAL A 306 2.03 9.89 -5.00
C VAL A 306 1.07 10.62 -5.93
N THR A 307 1.33 10.53 -7.23
CA THR A 307 0.39 10.93 -8.28
C THR A 307 -0.05 9.71 -9.06
N VAL A 308 -1.35 9.50 -9.18
CA VAL A 308 -1.94 8.47 -10.04
C VAL A 308 -2.56 9.13 -11.26
N VAL A 309 -2.24 8.63 -12.44
CA VAL A 309 -2.79 9.09 -13.71
C VAL A 309 -3.53 7.95 -14.37
N HIS A 310 -4.77 8.22 -14.79
CA HIS A 310 -5.64 7.29 -15.44
C HIS A 310 -5.87 7.68 -16.90
N HIS A 311 -5.67 6.73 -17.79
CA HIS A 311 -5.92 6.89 -19.22
C HIS A 311 -6.87 5.81 -19.72
N THR A 312 -7.64 6.18 -20.74
CA THR A 312 -8.35 5.22 -21.58
C THR A 312 -7.69 5.13 -22.95
N ALA A 313 -7.74 3.93 -23.53
CA ALA A 313 -7.16 3.63 -24.83
C ALA A 313 -8.15 2.79 -25.67
N ASP A 314 -8.16 3.04 -26.98
CA ASP A 314 -8.92 2.24 -27.95
C ASP A 314 -8.42 0.80 -27.99
N GLU A 315 -7.09 0.64 -27.98
CA GLU A 315 -6.41 -0.64 -28.03
C GLU A 315 -5.64 -0.87 -26.72
N PRO A 316 -5.87 -2.00 -26.04
CA PRO A 316 -5.19 -2.30 -24.79
C PRO A 316 -3.72 -2.67 -25.05
N PRO A 317 -2.78 -2.14 -24.25
CA PRO A 317 -1.39 -2.58 -24.30
C PRO A 317 -1.23 -4.10 -24.11
N ALA A 318 -0.26 -4.70 -24.80
CA ALA A 318 0.00 -6.15 -24.80
C ALA A 318 0.72 -6.69 -23.53
N THR A 319 0.43 -6.12 -22.36
CA THR A 319 1.01 -6.54 -21.07
C THR A 319 0.08 -7.45 -20.25
N GLY A 320 -1.17 -7.61 -20.70
CA GLY A 320 -2.21 -8.38 -20.02
C GLY A 320 -2.48 -7.84 -18.60
N ALA A 321 -2.72 -8.73 -17.65
CA ALA A 321 -2.93 -8.39 -16.24
C ALA A 321 -1.63 -8.20 -15.44
N SER A 322 -0.49 -7.94 -16.10
CA SER A 322 0.80 -7.81 -15.42
C SER A 322 1.04 -6.38 -14.92
N LEU A 323 1.65 -6.22 -13.75
CA LEU A 323 2.22 -4.95 -13.32
C LEU A 323 3.53 -4.71 -14.09
N LEU A 324 3.64 -3.59 -14.80
CA LEU A 324 4.84 -3.19 -15.53
C LEU A 324 5.63 -2.17 -14.70
N LEU A 325 6.91 -2.46 -14.47
CA LEU A 325 7.87 -1.57 -13.79
C LEU A 325 8.89 -1.05 -14.80
N ASP A 326 9.32 0.19 -14.63
CA ASP A 326 10.42 0.76 -15.41
C ASP A 326 11.78 0.44 -14.73
N ALA A 327 12.56 -0.46 -15.34
CA ALA A 327 13.88 -0.78 -14.84
C ALA A 327 14.95 0.22 -15.29
N ASP A 328 14.71 0.91 -16.41
CA ASP A 328 15.66 1.89 -16.97
C ASP A 328 15.58 3.23 -16.22
N ARG A 329 14.47 3.50 -15.52
CA ARG A 329 14.16 4.77 -14.86
C ARG A 329 14.22 5.94 -15.85
N GLY A 330 13.65 5.72 -17.03
CA GLY A 330 13.72 6.61 -18.19
C GLY A 330 12.64 7.71 -18.19
N GLY A 331 11.80 7.77 -17.17
CA GLY A 331 10.72 8.76 -17.06
C GLY A 331 10.00 8.75 -15.71
N PRO A 332 8.89 9.50 -15.58
CA PRO A 332 8.22 9.74 -14.30
C PRO A 332 7.42 8.55 -13.76
N VAL A 333 7.07 7.59 -14.62
CA VAL A 333 6.20 6.45 -14.25
C VAL A 333 7.04 5.42 -13.51
N ALA A 334 6.77 5.22 -12.22
CA ALA A 334 7.40 4.17 -11.43
C ALA A 334 6.83 2.79 -11.80
N HIS A 335 5.53 2.71 -12.01
CA HIS A 335 4.85 1.50 -12.48
C HIS A 335 3.51 1.83 -13.15
N THR A 336 3.04 0.92 -13.99
CA THR A 336 1.77 1.04 -14.71
C THR A 336 1.13 -0.33 -14.92
N ALA A 337 -0.19 -0.35 -15.08
CA ALA A 337 -0.92 -1.55 -15.44
C ALA A 337 -2.18 -1.22 -16.26
N VAL A 338 -2.55 -2.15 -17.13
CA VAL A 338 -3.88 -2.15 -17.76
C VAL A 338 -4.87 -2.70 -16.74
N VAL A 339 -5.30 -1.86 -15.79
CA VAL A 339 -6.09 -2.31 -14.63
C VAL A 339 -7.43 -2.93 -15.02
N SER A 340 -8.00 -2.55 -16.16
CA SER A 340 -9.18 -3.22 -16.75
C SER A 340 -8.94 -4.69 -17.17
N ARG A 341 -7.68 -5.09 -17.40
CA ARG A 341 -7.30 -6.49 -17.62
C ARG A 341 -7.09 -7.26 -16.31
N VAL A 342 -6.84 -6.55 -15.21
CA VAL A 342 -6.74 -7.14 -13.86
C VAL A 342 -8.14 -7.30 -13.28
N ASP A 343 -8.96 -6.25 -13.41
CA ASP A 343 -10.32 -6.12 -12.89
C ASP A 343 -11.23 -5.49 -13.96
N PRO A 344 -11.99 -6.32 -14.71
CA PRO A 344 -12.88 -5.85 -15.76
C PRO A 344 -13.98 -4.89 -15.29
N SER A 345 -14.35 -4.93 -13.99
CA SER A 345 -15.43 -4.09 -13.44
C SER A 345 -15.09 -2.59 -13.37
N ARG A 346 -13.82 -2.23 -13.60
CA ARG A 346 -13.31 -0.85 -13.51
C ARG A 346 -13.43 -0.04 -14.78
N ALA A 347 -13.84 -0.65 -15.90
CA ALA A 347 -14.02 0.04 -17.17
C ALA A 347 -15.32 -0.42 -17.83
N PRO A 348 -15.98 0.47 -18.60
CA PRO A 348 -17.09 0.07 -19.46
C PRO A 348 -16.69 -1.05 -20.44
N ALA A 349 -17.67 -1.86 -20.86
CA ALA A 349 -17.42 -2.93 -21.82
C ALA A 349 -16.79 -2.37 -23.11
N GLY A 350 -15.71 -3.02 -23.57
CA GLY A 350 -14.96 -2.61 -24.76
C GLY A 350 -14.01 -1.42 -24.56
N ARG A 351 -13.98 -0.79 -23.39
CA ARG A 351 -13.02 0.28 -23.05
C ARG A 351 -11.85 -0.29 -22.25
N THR A 352 -10.69 0.33 -22.41
CA THR A 352 -9.49 -0.01 -21.63
C THR A 352 -9.24 1.06 -20.58
N LEU A 353 -9.03 0.68 -19.33
CA LEU A 353 -8.46 1.54 -18.29
C LEU A 353 -6.99 1.17 -18.03
N VAL A 354 -6.11 2.15 -18.17
CA VAL A 354 -4.69 2.11 -17.80
C VAL A 354 -4.46 3.04 -16.62
N THR A 355 -3.79 2.53 -15.58
CA THR A 355 -3.45 3.31 -14.39
C THR A 355 -1.93 3.33 -14.22
N SER A 356 -1.38 4.52 -14.03
CA SER A 356 0.05 4.75 -13.91
C SER A 356 0.38 5.54 -12.66
N THR A 357 1.41 5.12 -11.95
CA THR A 357 1.81 5.72 -10.68
C THR A 357 3.15 6.42 -10.82
N VAL A 358 3.18 7.68 -10.38
CA VAL A 358 4.34 8.55 -10.33
C VAL A 358 4.66 8.84 -8.87
N LEU A 359 5.92 8.71 -8.50
CA LEU A 359 6.40 8.90 -7.13
C LEU A 359 7.15 10.22 -7.02
N GLY A 360 6.88 10.97 -5.94
CA GLY A 360 7.49 12.27 -5.70
C GLY A 360 6.51 13.44 -5.84
N PRO A 361 7.02 14.68 -5.71
CA PRO A 361 6.18 15.88 -5.66
C PRO A 361 5.37 16.07 -6.94
N HIS A 362 4.28 16.84 -6.84
CA HIS A 362 3.50 17.24 -8.01
C HIS A 362 4.37 18.03 -8.99
N THR A 363 4.28 17.69 -10.28
CA THR A 363 4.92 18.42 -11.35
C THR A 363 3.84 18.92 -12.32
N PRO A 364 3.96 20.17 -12.81
CA PRO A 364 3.16 20.64 -13.95
C PRO A 364 3.31 19.69 -15.14
N ASP A 365 2.28 19.62 -16.00
CA ASP A 365 2.26 18.82 -17.23
C ASP A 365 2.52 17.31 -17.05
N ILE A 366 2.27 16.77 -15.84
CA ILE A 366 2.54 15.37 -15.52
C ILE A 366 1.86 14.40 -16.49
N ASP A 367 0.65 14.72 -16.93
CA ASP A 367 -0.11 13.91 -17.88
C ASP A 367 0.63 13.70 -19.21
N THR A 368 1.17 14.78 -19.79
CA THR A 368 1.95 14.71 -21.03
C THR A 368 3.24 13.93 -20.83
N ALA A 369 3.96 14.17 -19.74
CA ALA A 369 5.18 13.43 -19.42
C ALA A 369 4.92 11.93 -19.22
N VAL A 370 3.80 11.58 -18.56
CA VAL A 370 3.35 10.21 -18.38
C VAL A 370 3.01 9.58 -19.72
N ARG A 371 2.20 10.20 -20.59
CA ARG A 371 1.87 9.65 -21.92
C ARG A 371 3.12 9.37 -22.76
N VAL A 372 4.06 10.32 -22.82
CA VAL A 372 5.34 10.14 -23.54
C VAL A 372 6.12 8.95 -22.98
N HIS A 373 6.15 8.78 -21.66
CA HIS A 373 6.83 7.66 -21.04
C HIS A 373 6.10 6.33 -21.29
N LEU A 374 4.77 6.32 -21.18
CA LEU A 374 3.94 5.14 -21.45
C LEU A 374 4.07 4.66 -22.89
N ALA A 375 4.25 5.56 -23.86
CA ALA A 375 4.50 5.18 -25.25
C ALA A 375 5.76 4.33 -25.40
N ARG A 376 6.82 4.66 -24.64
CA ARG A 376 8.05 3.88 -24.58
C ARG A 376 7.85 2.58 -23.81
N LEU A 377 7.26 2.67 -22.60
CA LEU A 377 7.05 1.52 -21.73
C LEU A 377 6.18 0.45 -22.40
N TYR A 378 5.14 0.82 -23.14
CA TYR A 378 4.27 -0.12 -23.83
C TYR A 378 4.69 -0.43 -25.28
N GLY A 379 5.65 0.32 -25.84
CA GLY A 379 6.08 0.16 -27.23
C GLY A 379 4.97 0.48 -28.24
N MET A 380 4.06 1.40 -27.92
CA MET A 380 2.92 1.78 -28.76
C MET A 380 2.65 3.28 -28.70
N SER A 381 1.93 3.83 -29.67
CA SER A 381 1.53 5.24 -29.62
C SER A 381 0.45 5.48 -28.56
N THR A 382 0.64 6.52 -27.74
CA THR A 382 -0.36 7.02 -26.78
C THR A 382 -1.06 8.29 -27.26
N ALA A 383 -0.90 8.67 -28.54
CA ALA A 383 -1.39 9.95 -29.06
C ALA A 383 -2.92 10.10 -29.00
N ARG A 384 -3.65 8.98 -29.10
CA ARG A 384 -5.12 8.94 -28.99
C ARG A 384 -5.62 8.63 -27.58
N TRP A 385 -4.74 8.54 -26.59
CA TRP A 385 -5.17 8.23 -25.23
C TRP A 385 -5.81 9.44 -24.58
N GLU A 386 -6.99 9.23 -24.01
CA GLU A 386 -7.71 10.26 -23.27
C GLU A 386 -7.37 10.14 -21.78
N THR A 387 -7.18 11.27 -21.12
CA THR A 387 -6.92 11.31 -19.67
C THR A 387 -8.24 11.37 -18.94
N LEU A 388 -8.50 10.35 -18.12
CA LEU A 388 -9.72 10.25 -17.33
C LEU A 388 -9.59 10.97 -15.98
N GLY A 389 -8.39 10.98 -15.39
CA GLY A 389 -8.16 11.60 -14.09
C GLY A 389 -6.69 11.64 -13.69
N VAL A 390 -6.32 12.68 -12.96
CA VAL A 390 -5.01 12.87 -12.33
C VAL A 390 -5.23 13.15 -10.85
N HIS A 391 -4.73 12.26 -9.98
CA HIS A 391 -4.92 12.36 -8.54
C HIS A 391 -3.58 12.48 -7.85
N HIS A 392 -3.26 13.68 -7.36
CA HIS A 392 -2.09 13.90 -6.52
C HIS A 392 -2.47 13.81 -5.04
N THR A 393 -1.69 13.06 -4.27
CA THR A 393 -1.81 12.98 -2.81
C THR A 393 -0.45 13.25 -2.17
N ALA A 394 -0.31 14.43 -1.53
CA ALA A 394 0.93 14.85 -0.89
C ALA A 394 1.31 13.96 0.31
N GLU A 395 0.31 13.59 1.11
CA GLU A 395 0.47 12.75 2.30
C GLU A 395 0.02 11.30 2.03
N ALA A 396 0.47 10.73 0.90
CA ALA A 396 -0.01 9.43 0.43
C ALA A 396 0.46 8.27 1.28
N VAL A 397 1.75 8.23 1.62
CA VAL A 397 2.38 7.11 2.34
C VAL A 397 3.32 7.65 3.41
N PRO A 398 3.10 7.34 4.71
CA PRO A 398 4.02 7.71 5.78
C PRO A 398 5.42 7.16 5.53
N ALA A 399 6.43 8.02 5.61
CA ALA A 399 7.83 7.63 5.49
C ALA A 399 8.26 6.80 6.71
N MET A 400 8.88 5.65 6.44
CA MET A 400 9.31 4.68 7.46
C MET A 400 10.85 4.66 7.55
N ARG A 401 11.48 5.83 7.72
CA ARG A 401 12.95 5.93 7.79
C ARG A 401 13.50 5.27 9.05
N PRO A 402 14.69 4.65 8.99
CA PRO A 402 15.34 4.07 10.16
C PRO A 402 15.84 5.13 11.16
N PRO A 403 15.80 4.87 12.47
CA PRO A 403 15.10 3.75 13.10
C PRO A 403 13.58 3.92 13.02
N HIS A 404 12.88 2.94 12.45
CA HIS A 404 11.43 2.92 12.36
C HIS A 404 10.88 1.98 13.44
N ASP A 405 9.98 2.50 14.27
CA ASP A 405 9.18 1.69 15.17
C ASP A 405 7.94 1.16 14.42
N PRO A 406 7.86 -0.16 14.12
CA PRO A 406 6.72 -0.74 13.43
C PRO A 406 5.52 -0.97 14.35
N ARG A 407 5.60 -0.68 15.66
CA ARG A 407 4.51 -0.89 16.62
C ARG A 407 4.36 0.30 17.57
N ARG A 408 4.30 1.51 17.02
CA ARG A 408 4.11 2.74 17.80
C ARG A 408 2.88 2.63 18.70
N THR A 409 2.93 3.26 19.86
CA THR A 409 1.88 3.20 20.91
C THR A 409 0.49 3.55 20.37
N VAL A 410 -0.55 2.78 20.66
CA VAL A 410 -1.91 3.12 20.20
C VAL A 410 -2.78 3.72 21.31
N ARG A 411 -2.38 3.55 22.58
CA ARG A 411 -3.02 4.10 23.77
C ARG A 411 -2.20 5.27 24.29
N LEU A 412 -2.69 6.49 24.14
CA LEU A 412 -1.97 7.70 24.61
C LEU A 412 -2.22 7.90 26.10
N LEU A 413 -3.47 7.74 26.50
CA LEU A 413 -3.90 7.59 27.89
C LEU A 413 -5.21 6.79 27.93
N ALA A 414 -5.65 6.39 29.12
CA ALA A 414 -6.95 5.73 29.26
C ALA A 414 -8.06 6.66 28.74
N GLY A 415 -8.86 6.17 27.80
CA GLY A 415 -9.91 6.95 27.13
C GLY A 415 -9.45 7.72 25.88
N LEU A 416 -8.16 7.73 25.52
CA LEU A 416 -7.68 8.39 24.29
C LEU A 416 -6.67 7.54 23.52
N TYR A 417 -7.05 7.22 22.29
CA TYR A 417 -6.35 6.26 21.44
C TYR A 417 -6.11 6.81 20.05
N VAL A 418 -5.11 6.27 19.36
CA VAL A 418 -4.76 6.64 17.98
C VAL A 418 -4.40 5.41 17.16
N CYS A 419 -4.92 5.33 15.94
CA CYS A 419 -4.59 4.29 14.97
C CYS A 419 -4.47 4.87 13.55
N GLY A 420 -3.95 4.05 12.64
CA GLY A 420 -3.65 4.42 11.26
C GLY A 420 -2.31 3.82 10.83
N ASP A 421 -2.06 3.84 9.52
CA ASP A 421 -0.80 3.37 8.93
C ASP A 421 0.45 4.11 9.46
N HIS A 422 0.27 5.31 10.03
CA HIS A 422 1.33 6.07 10.71
C HIS A 422 1.68 5.55 12.12
N ARG A 423 0.95 4.57 12.66
CA ARG A 423 1.23 3.88 13.93
C ARG A 423 1.91 2.51 13.77
N ASP A 424 2.08 2.06 12.54
CA ASP A 424 2.60 0.72 12.24
C ASP A 424 3.47 0.77 10.96
N THR A 425 3.20 -0.08 9.97
CA THR A 425 3.69 0.09 8.59
C THR A 425 2.81 1.05 7.77
N GLY A 426 3.41 1.81 6.85
CA GLY A 426 2.74 2.72 5.90
C GLY A 426 1.91 1.99 4.82
N THR A 427 1.16 0.96 5.18
CA THR A 427 0.39 0.09 4.29
C THR A 427 -1.04 -0.08 4.80
N VAL A 428 -1.94 -0.59 3.95
CA VAL A 428 -3.31 -0.96 4.36
C VAL A 428 -3.28 -2.02 5.48
N GLN A 429 -2.35 -2.98 5.39
CA GLN A 429 -2.11 -3.96 6.45
C GLN A 429 -1.75 -3.26 7.78
N GLY A 430 -0.82 -2.31 7.76
CA GLY A 430 -0.43 -1.57 8.97
C GLY A 430 -1.59 -0.77 9.57
N ALA A 431 -2.44 -0.18 8.73
CA ALA A 431 -3.66 0.49 9.17
C ALA A 431 -4.60 -0.47 9.92
N LEU A 432 -4.90 -1.64 9.33
CA LEU A 432 -5.74 -2.68 9.94
C LEU A 432 -5.14 -3.22 11.25
N HIS A 433 -3.82 -3.49 11.26
CA HIS A 433 -3.14 -3.99 12.44
C HIS A 433 -3.12 -2.97 13.59
N SER A 434 -2.87 -1.69 13.29
CA SER A 434 -2.94 -0.63 14.29
C SER A 434 -4.35 -0.44 14.85
N ALA A 435 -5.40 -0.57 14.02
CA ALA A 435 -6.80 -0.51 14.42
C ALA A 435 -7.18 -1.68 15.34
N HIS A 436 -6.70 -2.89 15.03
CA HIS A 436 -6.86 -4.06 15.89
C HIS A 436 -6.21 -3.84 17.26
N ARG A 437 -4.97 -3.34 17.30
CA ARG A 437 -4.28 -3.02 18.57
C ARG A 437 -5.01 -1.96 19.37
N ALA A 438 -5.49 -0.89 18.72
CA ALA A 438 -6.18 0.20 19.40
C ALA A 438 -7.52 -0.25 20.00
N SER A 439 -8.34 -0.95 19.21
CA SER A 439 -9.60 -1.52 19.70
C SER A 439 -9.40 -2.56 20.79
N ALA A 440 -8.35 -3.39 20.73
CA ALA A 440 -8.02 -4.31 21.82
C ALA A 440 -7.67 -3.56 23.12
N ALA A 441 -6.92 -2.46 23.04
CA ALA A 441 -6.60 -1.63 24.20
C ALA A 441 -7.86 -0.95 24.78
N ILE A 442 -8.76 -0.46 23.93
CA ILE A 442 -10.05 0.12 24.34
C ILE A 442 -10.89 -0.92 25.10
N LEU A 443 -11.06 -2.12 24.53
CA LEU A 443 -11.85 -3.19 25.16
C LEU A 443 -11.29 -3.60 26.52
N ALA A 444 -9.96 -3.67 26.64
CA ALA A 444 -9.29 -3.96 27.90
C ALA A 444 -9.56 -2.88 28.96
N ASP A 445 -9.46 -1.61 28.59
CA ASP A 445 -9.71 -0.48 29.50
C ASP A 445 -11.19 -0.34 29.88
N LEU A 446 -12.12 -0.70 28.98
CA LEU A 446 -13.56 -0.76 29.27
C LEU A 446 -13.97 -2.01 30.08
N GLY A 447 -13.07 -2.96 30.33
CA GLY A 447 -13.36 -4.19 31.07
C GLY A 447 -14.22 -5.21 30.30
N VAL A 448 -14.40 -5.03 29.00
CA VAL A 448 -15.22 -5.92 28.15
C VAL A 448 -14.49 -7.24 27.94
N GLY A 449 -15.08 -8.34 28.41
CA GLY A 449 -14.50 -9.68 28.32
C GLY A 449 -13.73 -10.18 29.56
N ARG A 450 -13.79 -9.46 30.70
CA ARG A 450 -13.47 -10.08 31.99
C ARG A 450 -14.59 -11.05 32.39
N PRO A 451 -14.30 -12.29 32.81
CA PRO A 451 -15.28 -13.10 33.51
C PRO A 451 -15.77 -12.31 34.74
N LEU A 452 -17.08 -12.24 34.94
CA LEU A 452 -17.71 -11.62 36.13
C LEU A 452 -17.37 -12.33 37.46
N HIS A 453 -16.48 -13.34 37.44
CA HIS A 453 -16.00 -14.07 38.60
C HIS A 453 -14.50 -13.91 38.81
N THR A 454 -14.10 -12.69 39.15
CA THR A 454 -13.00 -12.45 40.10
C THR A 454 -13.35 -11.13 40.75
N ALA A 455 -14.29 -11.18 41.70
CA ALA A 455 -14.29 -10.18 42.75
C ALA A 455 -12.94 -10.34 43.46
N ASP A 456 -12.11 -9.30 43.43
CA ASP A 456 -10.99 -9.22 44.36
C ASP A 456 -11.57 -9.42 45.76
N PRO A 457 -11.06 -10.37 46.56
CA PRO A 457 -11.54 -10.55 47.92
C PRO A 457 -11.34 -9.22 48.66
N VAL A 458 -12.42 -8.72 49.23
CA VAL A 458 -12.42 -7.56 50.14
C VAL A 458 -11.29 -7.77 51.15
N PRO A 459 -10.40 -6.78 51.37
CA PRO A 459 -9.38 -6.89 52.39
C PRO A 459 -10.08 -7.09 53.74
N THR A 460 -10.03 -8.31 54.27
CA THR A 460 -10.46 -8.57 55.64
C THR A 460 -9.52 -7.80 56.55
N ALA A 461 -10.03 -6.71 57.13
CA ALA A 461 -9.40 -6.06 58.26
C ALA A 461 -9.23 -7.10 59.37
N ARG A 462 -7.99 -7.54 59.61
CA ARG A 462 -7.65 -8.20 60.87
C ARG A 462 -7.48 -7.11 61.93
N ALA A 463 -8.50 -7.00 62.77
CA ALA A 463 -8.40 -6.42 64.09
C ALA A 463 -7.85 -7.45 65.08
N ALA A 464 -7.17 -6.93 66.11
CA ALA A 464 -6.50 -7.57 67.25
C ALA A 464 -5.07 -8.09 67.00
#